data_AF-A0A835JVJ8-F1
#
_entry.id   AF-A0A835JVJ8-F1
#
_cell.length_a   1.000
_cell.length_b   1.000
_cell.length_c   1.000
_cell.angle_alpha   90.00
_cell.angle_beta   90.00
_cell.angle_gamma   90.00
#
_symmetry.space_group_name_H-M   'P 1'
#
loop_
_entity.id
_entity.type
_entity.pdbx_description
1 polymer ?
#
loop_
_entity_poly.entity_id
_entity_poly.type
_entity_poly.pdbx_seq_one_letter_code
_entity_poly.pdbx_strand_id
1 'polypeptide(L)'
;MGDSNNQTTHFVLIHGSASGAWAWYKVKTVLEAAGHSVTALDMSASGVNTKTMDEVLTFDQYNEPLTEFMADLAENEKVVLVGHSLGGLNLAFAMEKFPEKISLAIFVTAFLPDTEHQPSYMLEKFIENSPAVAEGWQSVVSSTEGYETFMKSTAFNLTPPEDLTLQTLLKRSGSLFLESLSKANKFTKERFGSVVRDYVVCTQDLLLIPSLQRFMIEHNDVKEVLEIPADHMAILSKPQELCQCILEFARKHANIDQPKKMGDAKNQTTHFVLIHGSASGAWAWYKVKTMLEAAGHSVTALDMSASGVNTKTMEEVLTFDQYNEPLIEFMAGLAENEKVVLVGHSLGGLNLAFAMEKFPEKISLAIFVTAFLPDTEHQPSYMLEKFIENTPAVAEGWQSVVSSTAGYETFMKSTAFNLTPPEDLSLQTLLKRSGSLFLESLSKANKFTNERFGSVVRDYVVCTQDLLVIPSLQRFMIEHNDVKEVLEIPADHMAILSKPQELCQCILEFARKHS
;
A
#
# COMPACT_ATOMS: atom_id res chain seq x y z
N MET A 1 6.93 -44.42 -3.15
CA MET A 1 7.85 -43.28 -3.30
C MET A 1 7.51 -42.33 -2.16
N GLY A 2 8.49 -41.90 -1.37
CA GLY A 2 8.23 -41.16 -0.13
C GLY A 2 7.97 -39.67 -0.38
N ASP A 3 7.26 -39.05 0.54
CA ASP A 3 6.93 -37.62 0.49
C ASP A 3 8.18 -36.75 0.55
N SER A 4 8.30 -35.79 -0.37
CA SER A 4 9.23 -34.68 -0.24
C SER A 4 8.71 -33.74 0.83
N ASN A 5 9.32 -33.81 2.02
CA ASN A 5 8.93 -33.10 3.24
C ASN A 5 9.06 -31.56 3.09
N ASN A 6 8.07 -30.93 2.45
CA ASN A 6 8.05 -29.49 2.19
C ASN A 6 7.74 -28.71 3.47
N GLN A 7 8.79 -28.38 4.21
CA GLN A 7 8.67 -27.74 5.53
C GLN A 7 8.25 -26.28 5.39
N THR A 8 7.05 -25.94 5.86
CA THR A 8 6.52 -24.57 5.89
C THR A 8 7.36 -23.66 6.80
N THR A 9 8.34 -22.98 6.20
CA THR A 9 9.05 -21.85 6.82
C THR A 9 8.07 -20.72 7.17
N HIS A 10 8.32 -20.04 8.29
CA HIS A 10 7.68 -18.78 8.65
C HIS A 10 8.65 -17.62 8.38
N PHE A 11 8.37 -16.81 7.36
CA PHE A 11 9.12 -15.60 7.02
C PHE A 11 8.51 -14.36 7.71
N VAL A 12 9.36 -13.45 8.15
CA VAL A 12 8.97 -12.17 8.76
C VAL A 12 9.68 -11.04 8.02
N LEU A 13 8.93 -10.21 7.32
CA LEU A 13 9.43 -9.22 6.37
C LEU A 13 9.39 -7.81 6.96
N ILE A 14 10.55 -7.14 7.01
CA ILE A 14 10.75 -5.83 7.63
C ILE A 14 11.20 -4.81 6.58
N HIS A 15 10.46 -3.71 6.46
CA HIS A 15 10.61 -2.70 5.41
C HIS A 15 11.74 -1.68 5.66
N GLY A 16 12.12 -0.94 4.62
CA GLY A 16 13.01 0.22 4.71
C GLY A 16 12.34 1.47 5.33
N SER A 17 13.14 2.51 5.57
CA SER A 17 12.64 3.79 6.13
C SER A 17 11.67 4.51 5.17
N ALA A 18 10.76 5.33 5.71
CA ALA A 18 9.69 6.03 4.99
C ALA A 18 8.70 5.13 4.18
N SER A 19 8.65 3.84 4.50
CA SER A 19 7.83 2.82 3.81
C SER A 19 6.90 2.09 4.79
N GLY A 20 6.50 0.86 4.47
CA GLY A 20 5.67 0.01 5.33
C GLY A 20 5.65 -1.47 4.87
N ALA A 21 4.97 -2.33 5.61
CA ALA A 21 4.78 -3.75 5.33
C ALA A 21 4.25 -3.99 3.90
N TRP A 22 3.42 -3.08 3.41
CA TRP A 22 2.89 -3.07 2.05
C TRP A 22 3.96 -3.18 0.96
N ALA A 23 5.19 -2.68 1.17
CA ALA A 23 6.26 -2.70 0.17
C ALA A 23 6.70 -4.14 -0.19
N TRP A 24 6.40 -5.10 0.68
CA TRP A 24 6.65 -6.52 0.46
C TRP A 24 5.53 -7.24 -0.31
N TYR A 25 4.43 -6.60 -0.73
CA TYR A 25 3.23 -7.28 -1.25
C TYR A 25 3.52 -8.32 -2.34
N LYS A 26 4.34 -7.97 -3.34
CA LYS A 26 4.73 -8.87 -4.44
C LYS A 26 5.55 -10.07 -3.95
N VAL A 27 6.45 -9.86 -2.98
CA VAL A 27 7.30 -10.90 -2.39
C VAL A 27 6.47 -11.81 -1.49
N LYS A 28 5.64 -11.24 -0.61
CA LYS A 28 4.71 -11.96 0.27
C LYS A 28 3.85 -12.94 -0.54
N THR A 29 3.22 -12.45 -1.60
CA THR A 29 2.35 -13.27 -2.47
C THR A 29 3.08 -14.46 -3.09
N VAL A 30 4.32 -14.27 -3.56
CA VAL A 30 5.11 -15.35 -4.17
C VAL A 30 5.58 -16.36 -3.13
N LEU A 31 5.97 -15.91 -1.93
CA LEU A 31 6.35 -16.80 -0.82
C LEU A 31 5.14 -17.61 -0.28
N GLU A 32 3.96 -17.00 -0.17
CA GLU A 32 2.73 -17.70 0.23
C GLU A 32 2.25 -18.68 -0.86
N ALA A 33 2.37 -18.31 -2.14
CA ALA A 33 2.09 -19.21 -3.26
C ALA A 33 3.06 -20.41 -3.33
N ALA A 34 4.25 -20.30 -2.72
CA ALA A 34 5.19 -21.40 -2.53
C ALA A 34 4.89 -22.27 -1.28
N GLY A 35 3.87 -21.93 -0.48
CA GLY A 35 3.42 -22.71 0.68
C GLY A 35 4.06 -22.33 2.02
N HIS A 36 4.61 -21.12 2.13
CA HIS A 36 5.21 -20.59 3.36
C HIS A 36 4.24 -19.69 4.15
N SER A 37 4.44 -19.60 5.46
CA SER A 37 3.80 -18.57 6.29
C SER A 37 4.59 -17.26 6.16
N VAL A 38 3.90 -16.13 5.99
CA VAL A 38 4.57 -14.84 5.77
C VAL A 38 3.88 -13.71 6.54
N THR A 39 4.55 -13.22 7.57
CA THR A 39 4.18 -11.98 8.24
C THR A 39 5.00 -10.83 7.64
N ALA A 40 4.38 -9.68 7.38
CA ALA A 40 5.08 -8.43 7.11
C ALA A 40 4.61 -7.39 8.15
N LEU A 41 5.55 -6.70 8.78
CA LEU A 41 5.26 -5.84 9.94
C LEU A 41 5.50 -4.37 9.60
N ASP A 42 4.53 -3.51 9.92
CA ASP A 42 4.75 -2.07 10.01
C ASP A 42 5.49 -1.77 11.31
N MET A 43 6.62 -1.07 11.22
CA MET A 43 7.29 -0.48 12.38
C MET A 43 6.48 0.73 12.89
N SER A 44 6.75 1.21 14.11
CA SER A 44 6.01 2.36 14.65
C SER A 44 6.09 3.57 13.71
N ALA A 45 4.97 4.29 13.57
CA ALA A 45 4.76 5.38 12.61
C ALA A 45 4.95 5.06 11.10
N SER A 46 5.15 3.79 10.73
CA SER A 46 5.32 3.33 9.34
C SER A 46 4.03 2.70 8.79
N GLY A 47 3.90 2.62 7.46
CA GLY A 47 2.70 2.10 6.78
C GLY A 47 1.36 2.65 7.33
N VAL A 48 0.50 1.75 7.84
CA VAL A 48 -0.82 2.09 8.43
C VAL A 48 -0.78 2.28 9.95
N ASN A 49 0.40 2.28 10.57
CA ASN A 49 0.55 2.56 11.99
C ASN A 49 0.10 4.00 12.33
N THR A 50 -0.73 4.14 13.36
CA THR A 50 -1.40 5.41 13.71
C THR A 50 -0.48 6.46 14.33
N LYS A 51 0.60 6.03 15.01
CA LYS A 51 1.60 6.96 15.59
C LYS A 51 2.23 7.82 14.50
N THR A 52 2.73 8.99 14.88
CA THR A 52 3.55 9.88 14.04
C THR A 52 5.03 9.77 14.39
N MET A 53 5.91 10.29 13.53
CA MET A 53 7.35 10.32 13.83
C MET A 53 7.70 11.21 15.04
N ASP A 54 6.84 12.18 15.40
CA ASP A 54 7.03 13.02 16.58
C ASP A 54 6.76 12.26 17.90
N GLU A 55 6.07 11.11 17.83
CA GLU A 55 5.82 10.20 18.96
C GLU A 55 6.86 9.07 19.06
N VAL A 56 7.69 8.88 18.03
CA VAL A 56 8.63 7.75 17.90
C VAL A 56 10.05 8.28 17.81
N LEU A 57 10.63 8.55 18.98
CA LEU A 57 11.90 9.28 19.12
C LEU A 57 13.12 8.36 19.23
N THR A 58 12.95 7.11 19.67
CA THR A 58 14.03 6.11 19.78
C THR A 58 13.87 4.95 18.80
N PHE A 59 14.98 4.27 18.50
CA PHE A 59 14.94 3.06 17.68
C PHE A 59 14.25 1.89 18.42
N ASP A 60 14.25 1.87 19.76
CA ASP A 60 13.46 0.92 20.55
C ASP A 60 11.95 1.13 20.32
N GLN A 61 11.47 2.37 20.36
CA GLN A 61 10.07 2.72 20.07
C GLN A 61 9.69 2.38 18.63
N TYR A 62 10.61 2.55 17.69
CA TYR A 62 10.43 2.13 16.30
C TYR A 62 10.23 0.61 16.18
N ASN A 63 10.96 -0.17 16.99
CA ASN A 63 10.93 -1.63 17.04
C ASN A 63 9.91 -2.21 18.04
N GLU A 64 8.92 -1.44 18.52
CA GLU A 64 7.83 -1.96 19.36
C GLU A 64 7.05 -3.11 18.67
N PRO A 65 6.54 -2.96 17.42
CA PRO A 65 5.75 -4.03 16.78
C PRO A 65 6.58 -5.30 16.51
N LEU A 66 7.86 -5.16 16.17
CA LEU A 66 8.78 -6.29 16.01
C LEU A 66 9.13 -6.95 17.36
N THR A 67 9.24 -6.15 18.42
CA THR A 67 9.45 -6.67 19.78
C THR A 67 8.27 -7.49 20.25
N GLU A 68 7.04 -6.99 20.07
CA GLU A 68 5.81 -7.65 20.50
C GLU A 68 5.60 -8.95 19.72
N PHE A 69 5.66 -8.90 18.38
CA PHE A 69 5.59 -10.10 17.54
C PHE A 69 6.62 -11.16 17.94
N MET A 70 7.90 -10.79 18.09
CA MET A 70 8.95 -11.75 18.47
C MET A 70 8.80 -12.27 19.90
N ALA A 71 8.20 -11.50 20.82
CA ALA A 71 7.90 -11.97 22.17
C ALA A 71 6.80 -13.05 22.16
N ASP A 72 5.76 -12.88 21.36
CA ASP A 72 4.57 -13.75 21.32
C ASP A 72 4.76 -15.09 20.59
N LEU A 73 5.78 -15.21 19.71
CA LEU A 73 6.18 -16.49 19.09
C LEU A 73 6.40 -17.59 20.15
N ALA A 74 6.00 -18.84 19.87
CA ALA A 74 6.16 -19.94 20.82
C ALA A 74 7.64 -20.26 21.13
N GLU A 75 7.93 -20.83 22.31
CA GLU A 75 9.31 -21.10 22.80
C GLU A 75 10.16 -21.98 21.85
N ASN A 76 9.52 -22.83 21.04
CA ASN A 76 10.17 -23.69 20.06
C ASN A 76 9.94 -23.24 18.61
N GLU A 77 9.26 -22.12 18.39
CA GLU A 77 9.08 -21.55 17.05
C GLU A 77 10.32 -20.75 16.64
N LYS A 78 10.72 -20.90 15.37
CA LYS A 78 11.79 -20.10 14.78
C LYS A 78 11.35 -19.53 13.45
N VAL A 79 11.59 -18.24 13.27
CA VAL A 79 11.29 -17.51 12.03
C VAL A 79 12.55 -17.28 11.19
N VAL A 80 12.35 -16.98 9.90
CA VAL A 80 13.37 -16.37 9.03
C VAL A 80 13.05 -14.88 8.93
N LEU A 81 13.93 -14.03 9.46
CA LEU A 81 13.77 -12.58 9.32
C LEU A 81 14.32 -12.14 7.96
N VAL A 82 13.63 -11.24 7.27
CA VAL A 82 14.10 -10.63 6.02
C VAL A 82 13.99 -9.11 6.15
N GLY A 83 15.11 -8.40 6.10
CA GLY A 83 15.17 -6.95 6.27
C GLY A 83 15.64 -6.24 5.01
N HIS A 84 14.90 -5.23 4.59
CA HIS A 84 15.27 -4.33 3.48
C HIS A 84 15.78 -2.99 4.01
N SER A 85 16.87 -2.46 3.44
CA SER A 85 17.35 -1.10 3.75
C SER A 85 17.59 -0.88 5.26
N LEU A 86 16.95 0.12 5.87
CA LEU A 86 16.99 0.36 7.33
C LEU A 86 16.53 -0.86 8.15
N GLY A 87 15.64 -1.70 7.60
CA GLY A 87 15.17 -2.95 8.20
C GLY A 87 16.28 -3.93 8.59
N GLY A 88 17.49 -3.79 8.05
CA GLY A 88 18.67 -4.53 8.54
C GLY A 88 19.05 -4.21 9.99
N LEU A 89 18.86 -2.96 10.44
CA LEU A 89 19.07 -2.59 11.85
C LEU A 89 17.96 -3.13 12.76
N ASN A 90 16.72 -3.21 12.26
CA ASN A 90 15.60 -3.86 12.95
C ASN A 90 15.87 -5.37 13.10
N LEU A 91 16.41 -6.02 12.06
CA LEU A 91 16.92 -7.40 12.12
C LEU A 91 18.01 -7.54 13.18
N ALA A 92 19.03 -6.69 13.18
CA ALA A 92 20.12 -6.73 14.16
C ALA A 92 19.60 -6.57 15.61
N PHE A 93 18.63 -5.69 15.83
CA PHE A 93 17.96 -5.50 17.12
C PHE A 93 17.20 -6.77 17.55
N ALA A 94 16.46 -7.41 16.65
CA ALA A 94 15.80 -8.68 16.92
C ALA A 94 16.79 -9.83 17.15
N MET A 95 17.92 -9.87 16.44
CA MET A 95 19.00 -10.86 16.62
C MET A 95 19.69 -10.71 17.99
N GLU A 96 19.83 -9.50 18.51
CA GLU A 96 20.34 -9.28 19.87
C GLU A 96 19.28 -9.60 20.94
N LYS A 97 18.00 -9.36 20.67
CA LYS A 97 16.91 -9.49 21.65
C LYS A 97 16.31 -10.89 21.73
N PHE A 98 16.24 -11.63 20.62
CA PHE A 98 15.60 -12.94 20.50
C PHE A 98 16.39 -13.95 19.61
N PRO A 99 17.72 -14.13 19.77
CA PRO A 99 18.53 -14.99 18.91
C PRO A 99 18.02 -16.43 18.87
N GLU A 100 17.48 -16.94 19.98
CA GLU A 100 16.90 -18.28 20.07
C GLU A 100 15.65 -18.47 19.20
N LYS A 101 14.91 -17.41 18.86
CA LYS A 101 13.71 -17.46 18.02
C LYS A 101 13.97 -17.23 16.53
N ILE A 102 15.22 -17.06 16.12
CA ILE A 102 15.60 -16.84 14.72
C ILE A 102 16.32 -18.09 14.19
N SER A 103 15.99 -18.48 12.96
CA SER A 103 16.67 -19.57 12.24
C SER A 103 17.65 -19.06 11.19
N LEU A 104 17.34 -17.91 10.59
CA LEU A 104 18.15 -17.21 9.60
C LEU A 104 17.73 -15.72 9.56
N ALA A 105 18.69 -14.82 9.32
CA ALA A 105 18.45 -13.41 9.01
C ALA A 105 18.95 -13.07 7.60
N ILE A 106 18.06 -12.64 6.70
CA ILE A 106 18.37 -12.30 5.31
C ILE A 106 18.36 -10.78 5.15
N PHE A 107 19.49 -10.21 4.74
CA PHE A 107 19.68 -8.78 4.53
C PHE A 107 19.56 -8.45 3.03
N VAL A 108 18.58 -7.65 2.62
CA VAL A 108 18.31 -7.33 1.20
C VAL A 108 18.65 -5.86 0.95
N THR A 109 19.83 -5.59 0.37
CA THR A 109 20.46 -4.26 0.31
C THR A 109 20.17 -3.43 1.58
N ALA A 110 20.62 -3.98 2.70
CA ALA A 110 20.25 -3.53 4.04
C ALA A 110 21.47 -3.18 4.89
N PHE A 111 21.26 -2.30 5.88
CA PHE A 111 22.29 -1.93 6.84
C PHE A 111 22.60 -3.12 7.77
N LEU A 112 23.82 -3.64 7.67
CA LEU A 112 24.33 -4.75 8.48
C LEU A 112 25.41 -4.21 9.44
N PRO A 113 25.08 -4.00 10.74
CA PRO A 113 26.01 -3.48 11.73
C PRO A 113 26.99 -4.56 12.20
N ASP A 114 28.07 -4.16 12.87
CA ASP A 114 29.05 -5.07 13.49
C ASP A 114 28.97 -5.06 15.03
N THR A 115 29.79 -5.88 15.70
CA THR A 115 29.86 -5.99 17.17
C THR A 115 30.94 -5.10 17.83
N GLU A 116 31.77 -4.43 17.03
CA GLU A 116 32.92 -3.63 17.49
C GLU A 116 32.58 -2.13 17.61
N HIS A 117 31.60 -1.64 16.86
CA HIS A 117 31.17 -0.23 16.84
C HIS A 117 29.76 -0.05 17.44
N GLN A 118 29.29 1.21 17.51
CA GLN A 118 27.91 1.52 17.89
C GLN A 118 26.96 1.20 16.72
N PRO A 119 25.68 0.87 16.97
CA PRO A 119 24.70 0.58 15.90
C PRO A 119 24.53 1.68 14.83
N SER A 120 24.90 2.93 15.11
CA SER A 120 24.88 4.04 14.14
C SER A 120 25.99 3.99 13.10
N TYR A 121 27.07 3.23 13.34
CA TYR A 121 28.32 3.31 12.56
C TYR A 121 28.15 3.08 11.06
N MET A 122 27.27 2.16 10.64
CA MET A 122 27.06 1.91 9.20
C MET A 122 26.19 3.00 8.53
N LEU A 123 25.38 3.73 9.29
CA LEU A 123 24.69 4.93 8.82
C LEU A 123 25.67 6.11 8.70
N GLU A 124 26.60 6.25 9.65
CA GLU A 124 27.72 7.20 9.57
C GLU A 124 28.59 6.92 8.34
N LYS A 125 28.91 5.64 8.06
CA LYS A 125 29.63 5.24 6.84
C LYS A 125 28.85 5.51 5.56
N PHE A 126 27.52 5.40 5.55
CA PHE A 126 26.69 5.83 4.43
C PHE A 126 26.78 7.35 4.19
N ILE A 127 26.73 8.16 5.25
CA ILE A 127 26.88 9.62 5.15
C ILE A 127 28.30 9.99 4.65
N GLU A 128 29.35 9.31 5.13
CA GLU A 128 30.73 9.52 4.65
C GLU A 128 30.92 9.16 3.17
N ASN A 129 30.37 8.02 2.72
CA ASN A 129 30.60 7.49 1.36
C ASN A 129 29.63 8.07 0.33
N SER A 130 28.49 8.63 0.74
CA SER A 130 27.45 9.13 -0.16
C SER A 130 26.77 10.40 0.39
N PRO A 131 27.53 11.46 0.73
CA PRO A 131 27.01 12.62 1.47
C PRO A 131 25.86 13.33 0.76
N ALA A 132 25.93 13.51 -0.57
CA ALA A 132 24.85 14.14 -1.35
C ALA A 132 23.57 13.27 -1.40
N VAL A 133 23.70 11.95 -1.32
CA VAL A 133 22.56 11.02 -1.26
C VAL A 133 21.94 11.05 0.13
N ALA A 134 22.77 11.10 1.18
CA ALA A 134 22.31 11.23 2.56
C ALA A 134 21.65 12.59 2.85
N GLU A 135 22.19 13.69 2.30
CA GLU A 135 21.58 15.03 2.37
C GLU A 135 20.25 15.10 1.61
N GLY A 136 20.22 14.57 0.37
CA GLY A 136 18.99 14.48 -0.41
C GLY A 136 17.91 13.65 0.28
N TRP A 137 18.29 12.48 0.83
CA TRP A 137 17.41 11.66 1.66
C TRP A 137 16.89 12.43 2.87
N GLN A 138 17.77 13.08 3.64
CA GLN A 138 17.39 13.83 4.83
C GLN A 138 16.48 15.04 4.53
N SER A 139 16.53 15.59 3.31
CA SER A 139 15.60 16.60 2.81
C SER A 139 14.23 15.99 2.45
N VAL A 140 14.20 14.91 1.65
CA VAL A 140 12.94 14.33 1.16
C VAL A 140 12.27 13.35 2.11
N VAL A 141 12.92 12.93 3.19
CA VAL A 141 12.31 12.03 4.19
C VAL A 141 11.20 12.75 4.96
N SER A 142 11.35 14.04 5.25
CA SER A 142 10.34 14.89 5.92
C SER A 142 9.48 15.72 4.96
N SER A 143 9.94 16.03 3.74
CA SER A 143 9.18 16.79 2.73
C SER A 143 8.57 15.90 1.64
N THR A 144 7.47 16.34 1.01
CA THR A 144 6.99 15.76 -0.26
C THR A 144 7.63 16.41 -1.49
N GLU A 145 8.16 17.63 -1.35
CA GLU A 145 8.83 18.34 -2.44
C GLU A 145 10.11 17.59 -2.87
N GLY A 146 10.26 17.37 -4.18
CA GLY A 146 11.41 16.66 -4.74
C GLY A 146 11.45 15.15 -4.47
N TYR A 147 10.56 14.58 -3.64
CA TYR A 147 10.61 13.17 -3.23
C TYR A 147 10.61 12.20 -4.40
N GLU A 148 9.66 12.29 -5.33
CA GLU A 148 9.62 11.38 -6.50
C GLU A 148 10.92 11.48 -7.32
N THR A 149 11.40 12.70 -7.61
CA THR A 149 12.64 12.95 -8.37
C THR A 149 13.86 12.33 -7.69
N PHE A 150 13.97 12.46 -6.37
CA PHE A 150 15.05 11.86 -5.60
C PHE A 150 14.96 10.33 -5.61
N MET A 151 13.79 9.76 -5.27
CA MET A 151 13.62 8.31 -5.20
C MET A 151 13.86 7.65 -6.57
N LYS A 152 13.37 8.26 -7.65
CA LYS A 152 13.57 7.83 -9.05
C LYS A 152 15.03 7.85 -9.52
N SER A 153 15.87 8.73 -8.95
CA SER A 153 17.29 8.84 -9.32
C SER A 153 18.22 8.01 -8.43
N THR A 154 17.73 7.47 -7.29
CA THR A 154 18.56 6.76 -6.29
C THR A 154 18.11 5.33 -5.98
N ALA A 155 16.79 5.10 -5.84
CA ALA A 155 16.25 3.86 -5.29
C ALA A 155 15.29 3.11 -6.22
N PHE A 156 14.59 3.86 -7.08
CA PHE A 156 13.57 3.40 -8.03
C PHE A 156 14.04 3.57 -9.49
N ASN A 157 15.35 3.56 -9.74
CA ASN A 157 15.95 3.82 -11.07
C ASN A 157 15.75 2.68 -12.09
N LEU A 158 15.31 1.49 -11.67
CA LEU A 158 14.93 0.36 -12.51
C LEU A 158 13.50 -0.17 -12.20
N THR A 159 12.91 0.29 -11.11
CA THR A 159 11.57 -0.08 -10.64
C THR A 159 10.47 0.44 -11.58
N PRO A 160 9.40 -0.35 -11.84
CA PRO A 160 8.24 0.11 -12.59
C PRO A 160 7.64 1.42 -12.01
N PRO A 161 7.23 2.39 -12.84
CA PRO A 161 6.67 3.65 -12.36
C PRO A 161 5.46 3.49 -11.43
N GLU A 162 4.67 2.43 -11.61
CA GLU A 162 3.51 2.14 -10.75
C GLU A 162 3.88 1.91 -9.28
N ASP A 163 5.02 1.28 -9.00
CA ASP A 163 5.48 1.05 -7.63
C ASP A 163 6.09 2.32 -7.01
N LEU A 164 6.66 3.22 -7.82
CA LEU A 164 7.08 4.55 -7.37
C LEU A 164 5.88 5.44 -7.05
N THR A 165 4.83 5.38 -7.88
CA THR A 165 3.53 6.01 -7.59
C THR A 165 2.93 5.46 -6.30
N LEU A 166 2.96 4.13 -6.09
CA LEU A 166 2.51 3.49 -4.86
C LEU A 166 3.33 3.96 -3.64
N GLN A 167 4.66 4.02 -3.73
CA GLN A 167 5.53 4.52 -2.66
C GLN A 167 5.32 6.01 -2.37
N THR A 168 4.97 6.83 -3.37
CA THR A 168 4.66 8.25 -3.15
C THR A 168 3.28 8.44 -2.50
N LEU A 169 2.28 7.62 -2.87
CA LEU A 169 0.97 7.62 -2.22
C LEU A 169 1.00 7.09 -0.77
N LEU A 170 1.88 6.12 -0.48
CA LEU A 170 2.04 5.50 0.84
C LEU A 170 3.26 6.04 1.62
N LYS A 171 3.81 7.18 1.20
CA LYS A 171 4.99 7.77 1.86
C LYS A 171 4.64 8.19 3.29
N ARG A 172 5.39 7.65 4.26
CA ARG A 172 5.39 8.12 5.64
C ARG A 172 6.63 8.97 5.90
N SER A 173 6.57 9.89 6.89
CA SER A 173 7.78 10.50 7.43
C SER A 173 8.67 9.42 8.04
N GLY A 174 9.99 9.60 7.98
CA GLY A 174 10.96 8.61 8.46
C GLY A 174 12.18 9.24 9.11
N SER A 175 12.99 8.40 9.73
CA SER A 175 14.24 8.77 10.40
C SER A 175 15.29 7.70 10.16
N LEU A 176 16.57 8.07 10.34
CA LEU A 176 17.69 7.13 10.45
C LEU A 176 18.08 6.88 11.92
N PHE A 177 17.40 7.53 12.89
CA PHE A 177 17.58 7.33 14.34
C PHE A 177 19.04 7.46 14.86
N LEU A 178 19.91 8.18 14.15
CA LEU A 178 21.35 8.33 14.44
C LEU A 178 21.67 8.66 15.91
N GLU A 179 20.93 9.60 16.52
CA GLU A 179 21.14 9.96 17.92
C GLU A 179 20.76 8.82 18.89
N SER A 180 19.69 8.08 18.60
CA SER A 180 19.30 6.91 19.40
C SER A 180 20.30 5.77 19.26
N LEU A 181 20.78 5.51 18.03
CA LEU A 181 21.66 4.39 17.69
C LEU A 181 23.11 4.63 18.14
N SER A 182 23.60 5.87 18.11
CA SER A 182 24.93 6.23 18.64
C SER A 182 25.02 6.14 20.16
N LYS A 183 23.87 6.28 20.86
CA LYS A 183 23.72 6.14 22.31
C LYS A 183 23.34 4.72 22.77
N ALA A 184 22.99 3.82 21.84
CA ALA A 184 22.62 2.45 22.14
C ALA A 184 23.82 1.61 22.63
N ASN A 185 23.55 0.43 23.19
CA ASN A 185 24.61 -0.56 23.44
C ASN A 185 25.05 -1.21 22.13
N LYS A 186 26.29 -1.69 22.09
CA LYS A 186 26.79 -2.53 20.99
C LYS A 186 26.09 -3.88 20.95
N PHE A 187 26.00 -4.45 19.76
CA PHE A 187 25.57 -5.83 19.56
C PHE A 187 26.63 -6.82 20.07
N THR A 188 26.21 -7.94 20.64
CA THR A 188 27.10 -8.91 21.28
C THR A 188 27.42 -10.08 20.36
N LYS A 189 28.58 -10.73 20.56
CA LYS A 189 28.97 -11.91 19.77
C LYS A 189 28.17 -13.15 20.21
N GLU A 190 27.76 -13.15 21.46
CA GLU A 190 27.01 -14.19 22.15
C GLU A 190 25.52 -14.22 21.75
N ARG A 191 24.96 -13.09 21.27
CA ARG A 191 23.54 -12.97 20.89
C ARG A 191 23.37 -12.61 19.42
N PHE A 192 23.54 -11.34 19.02
CA PHE A 192 23.51 -10.95 17.60
C PHE A 192 24.46 -11.81 16.75
N GLY A 193 25.71 -11.97 17.21
CA GLY A 193 26.73 -12.75 16.52
C GLY A 193 26.41 -14.24 16.36
N SER A 194 25.50 -14.79 17.18
CA SER A 194 25.12 -16.21 17.13
C SER A 194 24.12 -16.58 16.02
N VAL A 195 23.40 -15.59 15.48
CA VAL A 195 22.34 -15.83 14.48
C VAL A 195 22.94 -15.87 13.08
N VAL A 196 22.75 -16.99 12.37
CA VAL A 196 23.18 -17.17 10.96
C VAL A 196 22.55 -16.10 10.08
N ARG A 197 23.33 -15.50 9.17
CA ARG A 197 22.87 -14.43 8.28
C ARG A 197 23.42 -14.56 6.86
N ASP A 198 22.56 -14.25 5.89
CA ASP A 198 22.83 -14.26 4.44
C ASP A 198 22.47 -12.89 3.84
N TYR A 199 23.03 -12.52 2.68
CA TYR A 199 22.88 -11.17 2.10
C TYR A 199 22.53 -11.18 0.60
N VAL A 200 21.56 -10.37 0.17
CA VAL A 200 21.26 -10.07 -1.24
C VAL A 200 21.83 -8.71 -1.61
N VAL A 201 22.87 -8.70 -2.47
CA VAL A 201 23.46 -7.48 -3.01
C VAL A 201 22.65 -7.01 -4.23
N CYS A 202 22.14 -5.78 -4.17
CA CYS A 202 21.48 -5.14 -5.31
C CYS A 202 22.53 -4.36 -6.11
N THR A 203 22.94 -4.89 -7.26
CA THR A 203 24.17 -4.44 -7.96
C THR A 203 24.02 -3.14 -8.75
N GLN A 204 22.80 -2.62 -8.89
CA GLN A 204 22.48 -1.36 -9.58
C GLN A 204 21.78 -0.36 -8.64
N ASP A 205 21.95 -0.56 -7.33
CA ASP A 205 21.52 0.32 -6.25
C ASP A 205 22.35 1.63 -6.26
N LEU A 206 21.67 2.77 -6.30
CA LEU A 206 22.28 4.10 -6.27
C LEU A 206 21.99 4.86 -4.96
N LEU A 207 21.30 4.21 -4.01
CA LEU A 207 21.05 4.71 -2.66
C LEU A 207 22.08 4.10 -1.69
N LEU A 208 22.03 2.77 -1.50
CA LEU A 208 22.98 2.02 -0.69
C LEU A 208 23.98 1.33 -1.63
N ILE A 209 24.97 2.08 -2.10
CA ILE A 209 25.85 1.65 -3.21
C ILE A 209 26.53 0.29 -2.97
N PRO A 210 26.74 -0.56 -4.01
CA PRO A 210 27.26 -1.93 -3.85
C PRO A 210 28.65 -2.05 -3.19
N SER A 211 29.47 -0.99 -3.21
CA SER A 211 30.74 -0.96 -2.47
C SER A 211 30.52 -0.89 -0.95
N LEU A 212 29.50 -0.17 -0.49
CA LEU A 212 29.14 -0.10 0.92
C LEU A 212 28.39 -1.36 1.39
N GLN A 213 27.54 -1.94 0.54
CA GLN A 213 26.96 -3.28 0.80
C GLN A 213 28.09 -4.31 1.02
N ARG A 214 29.08 -4.37 0.12
CA ARG A 214 30.23 -5.29 0.25
C ARG A 214 31.15 -4.95 1.43
N PHE A 215 31.37 -3.68 1.75
CA PHE A 215 32.10 -3.28 2.96
C PHE A 215 31.44 -3.84 4.25
N MET A 216 30.10 -3.76 4.37
CA MET A 216 29.39 -4.30 5.53
C MET A 216 29.46 -5.84 5.59
N ILE A 217 29.45 -6.52 4.44
CA ILE A 217 29.65 -7.97 4.33
C ILE A 217 31.08 -8.35 4.77
N GLU A 218 32.11 -7.66 4.28
CA GLU A 218 33.53 -7.95 4.60
C GLU A 218 33.88 -7.79 6.08
N HIS A 219 33.10 -7.02 6.84
CA HIS A 219 33.28 -6.79 8.29
C HIS A 219 32.38 -7.69 9.16
N ASN A 220 31.64 -8.64 8.56
CA ASN A 220 30.71 -9.52 9.27
C ASN A 220 30.85 -10.99 8.84
N ASP A 221 30.48 -11.89 9.74
CA ASP A 221 30.32 -13.31 9.41
C ASP A 221 28.98 -13.49 8.66
N VAL A 222 29.00 -13.29 7.34
CA VAL A 222 27.89 -13.52 6.40
C VAL A 222 28.16 -14.85 5.69
N LYS A 223 27.20 -15.78 5.78
CA LYS A 223 27.41 -17.17 5.36
C LYS A 223 27.24 -17.35 3.85
N GLU A 224 26.14 -16.87 3.26
CA GLU A 224 25.92 -16.87 1.82
C GLU A 224 25.64 -15.44 1.31
N VAL A 225 26.09 -15.14 0.08
CA VAL A 225 25.81 -13.89 -0.61
C VAL A 225 25.31 -14.19 -2.03
N LEU A 226 24.21 -13.54 -2.44
CA LEU A 226 23.68 -13.58 -3.80
C LEU A 226 23.59 -12.15 -4.36
N GLU A 227 23.76 -12.00 -5.67
CA GLU A 227 23.73 -10.69 -6.34
C GLU A 227 22.58 -10.63 -7.37
N ILE A 228 21.79 -9.55 -7.35
CA ILE A 228 20.70 -9.31 -8.31
C ILE A 228 21.00 -8.03 -9.12
N PRO A 229 20.79 -8.01 -10.46
CA PRO A 229 20.73 -6.80 -11.26
C PRO A 229 19.40 -6.07 -11.00
N ALA A 230 19.36 -5.35 -9.88
CA ALA A 230 18.26 -4.56 -9.37
C ALA A 230 18.77 -3.24 -8.76
N ASP A 231 17.86 -2.27 -8.70
CA ASP A 231 17.99 -1.05 -7.90
C ASP A 231 17.72 -1.33 -6.41
N HIS A 232 17.68 -0.29 -5.58
CA HIS A 232 17.45 -0.42 -4.14
C HIS A 232 16.14 -1.17 -3.81
N MET A 233 15.13 -1.05 -4.68
CA MET A 233 13.80 -1.61 -4.47
C MET A 233 13.59 -2.95 -5.19
N ALA A 234 14.56 -3.88 -5.10
CA ALA A 234 14.44 -5.25 -5.61
C ALA A 234 13.14 -5.98 -5.17
N ILE A 235 12.58 -5.61 -4.01
CA ILE A 235 11.28 -6.05 -3.48
C ILE A 235 10.08 -5.69 -4.37
N LEU A 236 10.20 -4.67 -5.23
CA LEU A 236 9.17 -4.17 -6.14
C LEU A 236 9.57 -4.32 -7.61
N SER A 237 10.84 -4.09 -7.95
CA SER A 237 11.38 -4.18 -9.31
C SER A 237 11.64 -5.60 -9.78
N LYS A 238 12.27 -6.44 -8.94
CA LYS A 238 12.67 -7.83 -9.25
C LYS A 238 12.09 -8.88 -8.28
N PRO A 239 10.82 -8.81 -7.87
CA PRO A 239 10.29 -9.61 -6.76
C PRO A 239 10.38 -11.13 -6.98
N GLN A 240 10.25 -11.66 -8.20
CA GLN A 240 10.42 -13.09 -8.45
C GLN A 240 11.88 -13.55 -8.40
N GLU A 241 12.83 -12.71 -8.82
CA GLU A 241 14.27 -12.99 -8.72
C GLU A 241 14.72 -12.87 -7.25
N LEU A 242 14.18 -11.89 -6.51
CA LEU A 242 14.40 -11.77 -5.08
C LEU A 242 13.74 -12.92 -4.31
N CYS A 243 12.54 -13.37 -4.67
CA CYS A 243 11.96 -14.59 -4.11
C CYS A 243 12.79 -15.82 -4.46
N GLN A 244 13.33 -15.92 -5.68
CA GLN A 244 14.29 -16.96 -6.04
C GLN A 244 15.50 -16.94 -5.09
N CYS A 245 16.05 -15.77 -4.71
CA CYS A 245 17.15 -15.66 -3.74
C CYS A 245 16.74 -15.90 -2.27
N ILE A 246 15.64 -15.32 -1.78
CA ILE A 246 15.13 -15.52 -0.41
C ILE A 246 14.80 -17.01 -0.20
N LEU A 247 14.10 -17.59 -1.17
CA LEU A 247 13.89 -19.01 -1.21
C LEU A 247 15.23 -19.73 -1.40
N GLU A 248 16.16 -19.31 -2.26
CA GLU A 248 17.49 -19.98 -2.40
C GLU A 248 18.21 -20.11 -1.06
N PHE A 249 18.24 -19.06 -0.22
CA PHE A 249 18.79 -19.18 1.14
C PHE A 249 18.00 -20.18 1.98
N ALA A 250 16.66 -20.11 1.97
CA ALA A 250 15.81 -21.14 2.57
C ALA A 250 15.85 -22.52 1.86
N ARG A 251 16.54 -22.66 0.70
CA ARG A 251 16.49 -23.82 -0.23
C ARG A 251 17.81 -24.59 -0.38
N LYS A 252 18.92 -23.87 -0.23
CA LYS A 252 20.17 -24.39 0.35
C LYS A 252 19.91 -24.95 1.76
N HIS A 253 18.74 -24.65 2.33
CA HIS A 253 18.12 -25.38 3.43
C HIS A 253 17.00 -26.38 2.93
N ALA A 254 16.12 -26.12 1.92
CA ALA A 254 15.38 -27.09 1.01
C ALA A 254 14.64 -26.56 -0.31
N ASN A 255 15.06 -26.93 -1.57
CA ASN A 255 14.75 -26.50 -3.01
C ASN A 255 13.30 -26.65 -3.66
N ILE A 256 12.79 -26.09 -4.83
CA ILE A 256 13.16 -25.17 -6.00
C ILE A 256 11.90 -24.58 -6.81
N ASP A 257 11.98 -23.94 -8.03
CA ASP A 257 11.08 -22.86 -8.61
C ASP A 257 10.46 -22.86 -10.08
N GLN A 258 9.76 -21.76 -10.52
CA GLN A 258 9.02 -21.48 -11.83
C GLN A 258 9.38 -20.11 -12.58
N PRO A 259 8.85 -19.77 -13.81
CA PRO A 259 8.79 -18.36 -14.37
C PRO A 259 7.55 -17.90 -15.27
N LYS A 260 7.65 -16.77 -16.08
CA LYS A 260 6.66 -15.63 -16.22
C LYS A 260 6.20 -15.07 -17.64
N LYS A 261 5.79 -13.75 -17.78
CA LYS A 261 4.92 -13.07 -18.86
C LYS A 261 5.27 -11.55 -19.17
N MET A 262 4.61 -10.80 -20.12
CA MET A 262 4.88 -9.33 -20.48
C MET A 262 3.66 -8.48 -21.10
N GLY A 263 3.78 -7.14 -21.42
CA GLY A 263 2.65 -6.12 -21.65
C GLY A 263 2.73 -4.92 -22.69
N ASP A 264 2.19 -3.68 -22.39
CA ASP A 264 1.52 -2.65 -23.31
C ASP A 264 2.01 -1.12 -23.41
N ALA A 265 1.19 -0.14 -23.92
CA ALA A 265 1.47 1.32 -24.22
C ALA A 265 0.29 2.39 -24.08
N LYS A 266 0.40 3.70 -24.50
CA LYS A 266 -0.28 4.96 -23.96
C LYS A 266 -0.81 6.08 -24.93
N ASN A 267 -1.65 7.08 -24.48
CA ASN A 267 -1.48 8.60 -24.61
C ASN A 267 -2.63 9.59 -24.12
N GLN A 268 -2.28 10.87 -23.81
CA GLN A 268 -3.04 12.18 -23.65
C GLN A 268 -3.39 12.74 -22.22
N THR A 269 -4.08 13.91 -22.04
CA THR A 269 -4.03 14.75 -20.77
C THR A 269 -5.31 15.50 -20.29
N THR A 270 -5.52 15.68 -18.96
CA THR A 270 -6.66 16.33 -18.19
C THR A 270 -6.29 16.39 -16.68
N HIS A 271 -7.08 16.96 -15.75
CA HIS A 271 -6.92 16.78 -14.27
C HIS A 271 -8.03 15.88 -13.67
N PHE A 272 -7.64 14.74 -13.09
CA PHE A 272 -8.51 13.80 -12.36
C PHE A 272 -8.30 13.86 -10.84
N VAL A 273 -9.36 13.58 -10.07
CA VAL A 273 -9.32 13.40 -8.61
C VAL A 273 -9.98 12.07 -8.27
N LEU A 274 -9.21 11.15 -7.70
CA LEU A 274 -9.58 9.74 -7.50
C LEU A 274 -9.91 9.45 -6.03
N ILE A 275 -11.10 8.89 -5.77
CA ILE A 275 -11.65 8.64 -4.43
C ILE A 275 -11.98 7.15 -4.27
N HIS A 276 -11.45 6.55 -3.21
CA HIS A 276 -11.46 5.10 -2.98
C HIS A 276 -12.74 4.58 -2.29
N GLY A 277 -12.94 3.26 -2.32
CA GLY A 277 -13.97 2.56 -1.54
C GLY A 277 -13.67 2.46 -0.04
N SER A 278 -14.63 1.94 0.73
CA SER A 278 -14.50 1.78 2.19
C SER A 278 -13.41 0.78 2.57
N ALA A 279 -12.77 0.97 3.74
CA ALA A 279 -11.62 0.19 4.24
C ALA A 279 -10.41 0.09 3.28
N SER A 280 -10.24 1.09 2.41
CA SER A 280 -9.15 1.18 1.42
C SER A 280 -8.38 2.51 1.56
N GLY A 281 -7.78 3.01 0.49
CA GLY A 281 -7.08 4.29 0.47
C GLY A 281 -6.72 4.75 -0.95
N ALA A 282 -6.11 5.93 -1.08
CA ALA A 282 -5.60 6.49 -2.33
C ALA A 282 -4.70 5.51 -3.09
N TRP A 283 -3.95 4.69 -2.36
CA TRP A 283 -3.09 3.63 -2.87
C TRP A 283 -3.81 2.64 -3.80
N ALA A 284 -5.11 2.38 -3.61
CA ALA A 284 -5.86 1.42 -4.43
C ALA A 284 -5.96 1.86 -5.90
N TRP A 285 -5.78 3.14 -6.17
CA TRP A 285 -5.73 3.70 -7.52
C TRP A 285 -4.35 3.59 -8.20
N TYR A 286 -3.30 3.06 -7.56
CA TYR A 286 -1.92 3.22 -8.04
C TYR A 286 -1.70 2.86 -9.51
N LYS A 287 -2.28 1.74 -9.99
CA LYS A 287 -2.20 1.31 -11.40
C LYS A 287 -2.89 2.31 -12.33
N VAL A 288 -4.13 2.68 -12.02
CA VAL A 288 -4.94 3.61 -12.83
C VAL A 288 -4.35 5.02 -12.81
N LYS A 289 -3.98 5.54 -11.63
CA LYS A 289 -3.24 6.81 -11.48
C LYS A 289 -2.01 6.82 -12.38
N THR A 290 -1.19 5.78 -12.31
CA THR A 290 0.00 5.65 -13.16
C THR A 290 -0.36 5.65 -14.63
N MET A 291 -1.38 4.90 -15.07
CA MET A 291 -1.77 4.87 -16.49
C MET A 291 -2.29 6.23 -17.00
N LEU A 292 -3.03 6.97 -16.16
CA LEU A 292 -3.52 8.31 -16.47
C LEU A 292 -2.37 9.34 -16.51
N GLU A 293 -1.50 9.38 -15.50
CA GLU A 293 -0.29 10.22 -15.49
C GLU A 293 0.68 9.87 -16.63
N ALA A 294 0.76 8.59 -16.98
CA ALA A 294 1.62 8.09 -18.03
C ALA A 294 1.05 8.36 -19.42
N ALA A 295 -0.27 8.47 -19.59
CA ALA A 295 -0.88 9.12 -20.75
C ALA A 295 -0.53 10.62 -20.77
N GLY A 296 -0.49 11.26 -19.60
CA GLY A 296 -0.04 12.63 -19.36
C GLY A 296 -1.01 13.51 -18.55
N HIS A 297 -2.03 12.92 -17.94
CA HIS A 297 -3.00 13.62 -17.09
C HIS A 297 -2.38 14.04 -15.74
N SER A 298 -2.84 15.16 -15.15
CA SER A 298 -2.65 15.42 -13.73
C SER A 298 -3.61 14.53 -12.94
N VAL A 299 -3.15 13.91 -11.85
CA VAL A 299 -3.97 12.99 -11.06
C VAL A 299 -3.72 13.17 -9.57
N THR A 300 -4.73 13.68 -8.87
CA THR A 300 -4.79 13.64 -7.40
C THR A 300 -5.49 12.36 -6.97
N ALA A 301 -4.97 11.65 -5.97
CA ALA A 301 -5.71 10.58 -5.28
C ALA A 301 -5.68 10.89 -3.77
N LEU A 302 -6.84 10.86 -3.11
CA LEU A 302 -7.00 11.34 -1.73
C LEU A 302 -7.35 10.20 -0.78
N ASP A 303 -6.65 10.12 0.35
CA ASP A 303 -7.09 9.35 1.50
C ASP A 303 -8.19 10.12 2.25
N MET A 304 -9.34 9.47 2.47
CA MET A 304 -10.38 9.98 3.37
C MET A 304 -9.93 9.85 4.84
N SER A 305 -10.63 10.50 5.78
CA SER A 305 -10.28 10.38 7.20
C SER A 305 -10.29 8.91 7.65
N ALA A 306 -9.30 8.51 8.46
CA ALA A 306 -9.04 7.13 8.88
C ALA A 306 -8.83 6.08 7.75
N SER A 307 -8.57 6.52 6.52
CA SER A 307 -8.27 5.68 5.36
C SER A 307 -6.79 5.80 4.94
N GLY A 308 -6.26 4.79 4.23
CA GLY A 308 -4.84 4.74 3.81
C GLY A 308 -3.85 5.15 4.92
N VAL A 309 -3.00 6.16 4.69
CA VAL A 309 -1.98 6.64 5.65
C VAL A 309 -2.45 7.75 6.59
N ASN A 310 -3.74 8.15 6.54
CA ASN A 310 -4.34 9.17 7.42
C ASN A 310 -4.23 8.77 8.91
N THR A 311 -3.75 9.65 9.78
CA THR A 311 -3.44 9.28 11.18
C THR A 311 -4.65 9.03 12.07
N LYS A 312 -5.84 9.58 11.75
CA LYS A 312 -7.06 9.37 12.54
C LYS A 312 -7.48 7.90 12.57
N THR A 313 -8.20 7.47 13.60
CA THR A 313 -8.84 6.14 13.68
C THR A 313 -10.34 6.21 13.39
N MET A 314 -10.99 5.07 13.17
CA MET A 314 -12.45 5.04 12.92
C MET A 314 -13.28 5.39 14.15
N GLU A 315 -12.70 5.30 15.34
CA GLU A 315 -13.30 5.75 16.60
C GLU A 315 -13.35 7.29 16.71
N GLU A 316 -12.51 8.00 15.95
CA GLU A 316 -12.51 9.47 15.85
C GLU A 316 -13.40 9.99 14.69
N VAL A 317 -13.76 9.13 13.75
CA VAL A 317 -14.50 9.47 12.51
C VAL A 317 -15.90 8.89 12.58
N LEU A 318 -16.81 9.62 13.21
CA LEU A 318 -18.16 9.16 13.55
C LEU A 318 -19.22 9.52 12.49
N THR A 319 -19.00 10.58 11.71
CA THR A 319 -19.93 11.03 10.66
C THR A 319 -19.34 10.93 9.26
N PHE A 320 -20.21 10.87 8.25
CA PHE A 320 -19.76 10.88 6.84
C PHE A 320 -19.11 12.22 6.46
N ASP A 321 -19.51 13.34 7.08
CA ASP A 321 -18.86 14.64 6.88
C ASP A 321 -17.40 14.63 7.41
N GLN A 322 -17.16 14.03 8.57
CA GLN A 322 -15.80 13.84 9.11
C GLN A 322 -14.96 12.89 8.24
N TYR A 323 -15.60 11.86 7.66
CA TYR A 323 -14.96 10.95 6.71
C TYR A 323 -14.51 11.68 5.44
N ASN A 324 -15.41 12.48 4.86
CA ASN A 324 -15.21 13.18 3.58
C ASN A 324 -14.39 14.48 3.69
N GLU A 325 -14.00 14.89 4.90
CA GLU A 325 -13.27 16.13 5.19
C GLU A 325 -12.09 16.40 4.22
N PRO A 326 -11.19 15.45 3.90
CA PRO A 326 -10.05 15.71 3.00
C PRO A 326 -10.44 16.07 1.56
N LEU A 327 -11.51 15.48 1.01
CA LEU A 327 -12.04 15.86 -0.30
C LEU A 327 -12.67 17.26 -0.25
N ILE A 328 -13.38 17.56 0.83
CA ILE A 328 -14.06 18.85 1.01
C ILE A 328 -13.06 19.99 1.20
N GLU A 329 -11.93 19.76 1.87
CA GLU A 329 -10.81 20.71 1.98
C GLU A 329 -10.09 20.89 0.63
N PHE A 330 -9.78 19.80 -0.07
CA PHE A 330 -9.17 19.85 -1.41
C PHE A 330 -10.03 20.66 -2.39
N MET A 331 -11.33 20.36 -2.49
CA MET A 331 -12.25 21.07 -3.37
C MET A 331 -12.44 22.54 -2.98
N ALA A 332 -12.35 22.88 -1.68
CA ALA A 332 -12.34 24.28 -1.25
C ALA A 332 -11.08 25.02 -1.77
N GLY A 333 -9.91 24.37 -1.72
CA GLY A 333 -8.60 24.93 -2.11
C GLY A 333 -8.38 25.14 -3.61
N LEU A 334 -9.10 24.42 -4.49
CA LEU A 334 -9.04 24.61 -5.95
C LEU A 334 -9.32 26.07 -6.36
N ALA A 335 -8.67 26.55 -7.41
CA ALA A 335 -8.87 27.92 -7.91
C ALA A 335 -10.30 28.15 -8.45
N GLU A 336 -10.77 29.40 -8.44
CA GLU A 336 -12.16 29.77 -8.81
C GLU A 336 -12.57 29.35 -10.23
N ASN A 337 -11.60 29.22 -11.15
CA ASN A 337 -11.83 28.78 -12.54
C ASN A 337 -11.25 27.37 -12.82
N GLU A 338 -10.75 26.66 -11.81
CA GLU A 338 -10.29 25.28 -11.99
C GLU A 338 -11.47 24.31 -11.91
N LYS A 339 -11.55 23.39 -12.88
CA LYS A 339 -12.49 22.27 -12.86
C LYS A 339 -11.73 20.95 -12.90
N VAL A 340 -12.19 20.02 -12.07
CA VAL A 340 -11.65 18.65 -11.99
C VAL A 340 -12.68 17.63 -12.47
N VAL A 341 -12.19 16.50 -12.98
CA VAL A 341 -13.00 15.29 -13.14
C VAL A 341 -12.88 14.46 -11.87
N LEU A 342 -13.97 14.31 -11.13
CA LEU A 342 -14.01 13.42 -9.96
C LEU A 342 -14.25 11.97 -10.41
N VAL A 343 -13.56 11.02 -9.80
CA VAL A 343 -13.76 9.58 -10.03
C VAL A 343 -13.92 8.88 -8.69
N GLY A 344 -15.10 8.32 -8.42
CA GLY A 344 -15.43 7.64 -7.18
C GLY A 344 -15.61 6.14 -7.39
N HIS A 345 -14.91 5.32 -6.60
CA HIS A 345 -15.09 3.87 -6.55
C HIS A 345 -15.93 3.48 -5.33
N SER A 346 -16.88 2.55 -5.50
CA SER A 346 -17.63 1.96 -4.37
C SER A 346 -18.29 3.03 -3.46
N LEU A 347 -18.02 3.04 -2.15
CA LEU A 347 -18.49 4.08 -1.22
C LEU A 347 -18.09 5.51 -1.64
N GLY A 348 -16.98 5.67 -2.37
CA GLY A 348 -16.50 6.94 -2.92
C GLY A 348 -17.51 7.67 -3.81
N GLY A 349 -18.54 6.98 -4.34
CA GLY A 349 -19.67 7.63 -5.01
C GLY A 349 -20.46 8.59 -4.10
N LEU A 350 -20.59 8.28 -2.81
CA LEU A 350 -21.19 9.20 -1.84
C LEU A 350 -20.25 10.38 -1.54
N ASN A 351 -18.95 10.16 -1.42
CA ASN A 351 -17.96 11.24 -1.27
C ASN A 351 -18.06 12.24 -2.43
N LEU A 352 -18.17 11.73 -3.67
CA LEU A 352 -18.48 12.49 -4.89
C LEU A 352 -19.80 13.27 -4.76
N ALA A 353 -20.89 12.64 -4.36
CA ALA A 353 -22.20 13.29 -4.25
C ALA A 353 -22.20 14.49 -3.28
N PHE A 354 -21.54 14.36 -2.13
CA PHE A 354 -21.35 15.48 -1.19
C PHE A 354 -20.45 16.60 -1.78
N ALA A 355 -19.44 16.26 -2.58
CA ALA A 355 -18.63 17.26 -3.29
C ALA A 355 -19.42 17.96 -4.41
N MET A 356 -20.27 17.23 -5.14
CA MET A 356 -21.18 17.76 -6.17
C MET A 356 -22.26 18.68 -5.58
N GLU A 357 -22.76 18.38 -4.39
CA GLU A 357 -23.68 19.27 -3.66
C GLU A 357 -22.97 20.53 -3.13
N LYS A 358 -21.70 20.43 -2.72
CA LYS A 358 -20.97 21.56 -2.12
C LYS A 358 -20.23 22.46 -3.12
N PHE A 359 -19.72 21.91 -4.22
CA PHE A 359 -18.88 22.62 -5.20
C PHE A 359 -19.21 22.26 -6.68
N PRO A 360 -20.49 22.27 -7.11
CA PRO A 360 -20.87 21.88 -8.47
C PRO A 360 -20.16 22.70 -9.56
N GLU A 361 -19.85 23.96 -9.28
CA GLU A 361 -19.12 24.85 -10.19
C GLU A 361 -17.68 24.39 -10.47
N LYS A 362 -17.02 23.68 -9.55
CA LYS A 362 -15.62 23.20 -9.68
C LYS A 362 -15.48 21.80 -10.27
N ILE A 363 -16.58 21.18 -10.70
CA ILE A 363 -16.58 19.84 -11.28
C ILE A 363 -16.95 19.96 -12.76
N SER A 364 -16.18 19.33 -13.65
CA SER A 364 -16.53 19.19 -15.07
C SER A 364 -17.34 17.91 -15.33
N LEU A 365 -17.00 16.84 -14.61
CA LEU A 365 -17.59 15.52 -14.73
C LEU A 365 -17.40 14.72 -13.43
N ALA A 366 -18.39 13.90 -13.07
CA ALA A 366 -18.32 12.92 -11.98
C ALA A 366 -18.46 11.49 -12.53
N ILE A 367 -17.41 10.68 -12.44
CA ILE A 367 -17.39 9.28 -12.93
C ILE A 367 -17.59 8.33 -11.74
N PHE A 368 -18.62 7.50 -11.81
CA PHE A 368 -18.97 6.51 -10.78
C PHE A 368 -18.52 5.11 -11.24
N VAL A 369 -17.60 4.48 -10.50
CA VAL A 369 -17.00 3.18 -10.86
C VAL A 369 -17.50 2.11 -9.89
N THR A 370 -18.49 1.32 -10.32
CA THR A 370 -19.28 0.41 -9.45
C THR A 370 -19.60 1.02 -8.07
N ALA A 371 -20.02 2.29 -8.11
CA ALA A 371 -20.10 3.16 -6.96
C ALA A 371 -21.54 3.44 -6.53
N PHE A 372 -21.72 3.76 -5.25
CA PHE A 372 -23.00 4.17 -4.71
C PHE A 372 -23.37 5.56 -5.24
N LEU A 373 -24.34 5.58 -6.17
CA LEU A 373 -24.87 6.79 -6.79
C LEU A 373 -26.24 7.11 -6.15
N PRO A 374 -26.33 8.11 -5.25
CA PRO A 374 -27.58 8.48 -4.58
C PRO A 374 -28.50 9.27 -5.53
N ASP A 375 -29.74 9.50 -5.08
CA ASP A 375 -30.72 10.36 -5.77
C ASP A 375 -31.07 11.61 -4.91
N THR A 376 -31.94 12.48 -5.42
CA THR A 376 -32.42 13.69 -4.73
C THR A 376 -33.74 13.50 -3.96
N GLU A 377 -34.41 12.36 -4.15
CA GLU A 377 -35.74 12.08 -3.62
C GLU A 377 -35.71 11.35 -2.26
N HIS A 378 -34.62 10.65 -1.95
CA HIS A 378 -34.42 9.89 -0.72
C HIS A 378 -33.29 10.47 0.14
N GLN A 379 -33.05 9.88 1.32
CA GLN A 379 -31.90 10.23 2.17
C GLN A 379 -30.61 9.63 1.59
N PRO A 380 -29.43 10.25 1.82
CA PRO A 380 -28.13 9.72 1.33
C PRO A 380 -27.79 8.27 1.71
N SER A 381 -28.44 7.68 2.72
CA SER A 381 -28.30 6.27 3.09
C SER A 381 -29.04 5.28 2.17
N TYR A 382 -30.01 5.74 1.37
CA TYR A 382 -30.99 4.88 0.69
C TYR A 382 -30.38 3.81 -0.22
N MET A 383 -29.31 4.13 -0.97
CA MET A 383 -28.68 3.12 -1.84
C MET A 383 -27.83 2.10 -1.07
N LEU A 384 -27.37 2.43 0.14
CA LEU A 384 -26.75 1.47 1.06
C LEU A 384 -27.82 0.57 1.71
N GLU A 385 -28.99 1.12 2.04
CA GLU A 385 -30.16 0.34 2.47
C GLU A 385 -30.59 -0.64 1.36
N LYS A 386 -30.60 -0.21 0.10
CA LYS A 386 -30.87 -1.09 -1.05
C LYS A 386 -29.80 -2.15 -1.28
N PHE A 387 -28.52 -1.89 -0.98
CA PHE A 387 -27.48 -2.93 -0.94
C PHE A 387 -27.76 -3.99 0.13
N ILE A 388 -28.17 -3.57 1.34
CA ILE A 388 -28.53 -4.49 2.43
C ILE A 388 -29.78 -5.30 2.05
N GLU A 389 -30.81 -4.69 1.46
CA GLU A 389 -32.02 -5.39 1.01
C GLU A 389 -31.76 -6.42 -0.10
N ASN A 390 -30.93 -6.09 -1.10
CA ASN A 390 -30.69 -6.95 -2.26
C ASN A 390 -29.63 -8.03 -2.00
N THR A 391 -28.67 -7.77 -1.10
CA THR A 391 -27.53 -8.66 -0.84
C THR A 391 -27.24 -8.83 0.67
N PRO A 392 -28.22 -9.24 1.49
CA PRO A 392 -28.10 -9.23 2.95
C PRO A 392 -26.92 -10.04 3.48
N ALA A 393 -26.68 -11.25 2.95
CA ALA A 393 -25.53 -12.08 3.35
C ALA A 393 -24.16 -11.46 3.01
N VAL A 394 -24.09 -10.63 1.95
CA VAL A 394 -22.86 -9.90 1.58
C VAL A 394 -22.67 -8.68 2.49
N ALA A 395 -23.76 -7.98 2.82
CA ALA A 395 -23.74 -6.86 3.76
C ALA A 395 -23.41 -7.30 5.19
N GLU A 396 -23.95 -8.43 5.66
CA GLU A 396 -23.60 -9.07 6.95
C GLU A 396 -22.13 -9.53 6.97
N GLY A 397 -21.68 -10.19 5.90
CA GLY A 397 -20.28 -10.60 5.75
C GLY A 397 -19.31 -9.41 5.79
N TRP A 398 -19.63 -8.35 5.04
CA TRP A 398 -18.88 -7.09 5.08
C TRP A 398 -18.86 -6.49 6.49
N GLN A 399 -20.02 -6.37 7.14
CA GLN A 399 -20.13 -5.81 8.49
C GLN A 399 -19.36 -6.65 9.54
N SER A 400 -19.16 -7.95 9.29
CA SER A 400 -18.34 -8.83 10.13
C SER A 400 -16.83 -8.68 9.91
N VAL A 401 -16.37 -8.23 8.73
CA VAL A 401 -14.93 -8.12 8.40
C VAL A 401 -14.44 -6.68 8.26
N VAL A 402 -15.33 -5.69 8.21
CA VAL A 402 -14.92 -4.28 8.07
C VAL A 402 -14.10 -3.83 9.29
N SER A 403 -14.45 -4.26 10.50
CA SER A 403 -13.73 -3.99 11.76
C SER A 403 -12.81 -5.11 12.25
N SER A 404 -12.69 -6.23 11.51
CA SER A 404 -11.95 -7.42 11.94
C SER A 404 -10.98 -7.91 10.85
N THR A 405 -9.83 -8.47 11.22
CA THR A 405 -8.94 -9.17 10.28
C THR A 405 -9.39 -10.61 10.02
N ALA A 406 -10.10 -11.23 10.98
CA ALA A 406 -10.51 -12.63 10.89
C ALA A 406 -11.52 -12.84 9.74
N GLY A 407 -11.16 -13.70 8.78
CA GLY A 407 -11.98 -14.01 7.61
C GLY A 407 -12.00 -12.95 6.50
N TYR A 408 -11.33 -11.80 6.69
CA TYR A 408 -11.35 -10.68 5.73
C TYR A 408 -10.87 -11.09 4.34
N GLU A 409 -9.71 -11.72 4.22
CA GLU A 409 -9.18 -12.13 2.90
C GLU A 409 -10.14 -13.08 2.18
N THR A 410 -10.70 -14.08 2.88
CA THR A 410 -11.68 -15.03 2.34
C THR A 410 -12.96 -14.33 1.87
N PHE A 411 -13.47 -13.35 2.62
CA PHE A 411 -14.61 -12.54 2.21
C PHE A 411 -14.29 -11.70 0.98
N MET A 412 -13.20 -10.93 1.00
CA MET A 412 -12.82 -10.06 -0.12
C MET A 412 -12.57 -10.87 -1.40
N LYS A 413 -11.88 -12.01 -1.31
CA LYS A 413 -11.61 -12.93 -2.43
C LYS A 413 -12.87 -13.54 -3.07
N SER A 414 -13.96 -13.65 -2.32
CA SER A 414 -15.22 -14.22 -2.79
C SER A 414 -16.24 -13.18 -3.26
N THR A 415 -16.06 -11.90 -2.95
CA THR A 415 -17.04 -10.82 -3.21
C THR A 415 -16.50 -9.68 -4.07
N ALA A 416 -15.21 -9.33 -3.96
CA ALA A 416 -14.64 -8.11 -4.55
C ALA A 416 -13.35 -8.32 -5.34
N PHE A 417 -12.55 -9.33 -4.97
CA PHE A 417 -11.25 -9.71 -5.56
C PHE A 417 -11.32 -11.07 -6.27
N ASN A 418 -12.49 -11.46 -6.80
CA ASN A 418 -12.74 -12.75 -7.43
C ASN A 418 -12.13 -12.90 -8.84
N LEU A 419 -11.66 -11.82 -9.46
CA LEU A 419 -10.94 -11.78 -10.73
C LEU A 419 -9.59 -11.01 -10.64
N THR A 420 -9.41 -10.24 -9.58
CA THR A 420 -8.20 -9.48 -9.24
C THR A 420 -6.99 -10.41 -9.02
N PRO A 421 -5.77 -10.04 -9.46
CA PRO A 421 -4.55 -10.78 -9.12
C PRO A 421 -4.35 -10.95 -7.60
N PRO A 422 -3.77 -12.08 -7.15
CA PRO A 422 -3.56 -12.33 -5.73
C PRO A 422 -2.62 -11.29 -5.08
N GLU A 423 -1.68 -10.72 -5.84
CA GLU A 423 -0.79 -9.67 -5.36
C GLU A 423 -1.54 -8.46 -4.79
N ASP A 424 -2.60 -8.03 -5.47
CA ASP A 424 -3.40 -6.87 -5.07
C ASP A 424 -4.30 -7.18 -3.86
N LEU A 425 -4.75 -8.44 -3.71
CA LEU A 425 -5.46 -8.89 -2.52
C LEU A 425 -4.53 -8.95 -1.30
N SER A 426 -3.28 -9.41 -1.48
CA SER A 426 -2.25 -9.33 -0.45
C SER A 426 -1.93 -7.88 -0.09
N LEU A 427 -1.88 -6.96 -1.07
CA LEU A 427 -1.72 -5.52 -0.83
C LEU A 427 -2.89 -4.93 -0.03
N GLN A 428 -4.15 -5.21 -0.41
CA GLN A 428 -5.35 -4.78 0.32
C GLN A 428 -5.42 -5.37 1.74
N THR A 429 -4.88 -6.57 1.96
CA THR A 429 -4.83 -7.21 3.28
C THR A 429 -3.76 -6.56 4.17
N LEU A 430 -2.60 -6.23 3.61
CA LEU A 430 -1.54 -5.47 4.32
C LEU A 430 -1.93 -4.02 4.62
N LEU A 431 -2.74 -3.39 3.76
CA LEU A 431 -3.22 -2.01 3.91
C LEU A 431 -4.64 -1.93 4.47
N LYS A 432 -5.19 -3.03 5.00
CA LYS A 432 -6.53 -3.06 5.58
C LYS A 432 -6.60 -2.15 6.79
N ARG A 433 -7.61 -1.28 6.80
CA ARG A 433 -8.02 -0.52 8.00
C ARG A 433 -9.44 -0.88 8.41
N SER A 434 -9.87 -0.37 9.57
CA SER A 434 -11.28 -0.35 9.92
C SER A 434 -12.04 0.60 8.98
N GLY A 435 -13.34 0.37 8.80
CA GLY A 435 -14.20 1.21 7.97
C GLY A 435 -15.64 1.23 8.47
N SER A 436 -16.49 1.98 7.77
CA SER A 436 -17.92 2.09 8.06
C SER A 436 -18.70 2.32 6.76
N LEU A 437 -20.02 2.07 6.83
CA LEU A 437 -20.99 2.52 5.83
C LEU A 437 -21.75 3.77 6.30
N PHE A 438 -21.49 4.27 7.52
CA PHE A 438 -22.04 5.53 8.06
C PHE A 438 -23.57 5.69 8.01
N LEU A 439 -24.32 4.58 7.96
CA LEU A 439 -25.79 4.55 7.79
C LEU A 439 -26.55 5.51 8.72
N GLU A 440 -26.19 5.56 10.01
CA GLU A 440 -26.83 6.46 10.98
C GLU A 440 -26.54 7.95 10.68
N SER A 441 -25.35 8.28 10.17
CA SER A 441 -25.01 9.64 9.76
C SER A 441 -25.74 10.03 8.47
N LEU A 442 -25.78 9.12 7.50
CA LEU A 442 -26.34 9.36 6.16
C LEU A 442 -27.87 9.40 6.16
N SER A 443 -28.54 8.60 6.99
CA SER A 443 -30.00 8.64 7.16
C SER A 443 -30.50 9.93 7.83
N LYS A 444 -29.63 10.62 8.58
CA LYS A 444 -29.91 11.91 9.24
C LYS A 444 -29.40 13.12 8.45
N ALA A 445 -28.65 12.91 7.36
CA ALA A 445 -28.16 13.98 6.51
C ALA A 445 -29.29 14.68 5.74
N ASN A 446 -29.01 15.84 5.16
CA ASN A 446 -29.92 16.48 4.21
C ASN A 446 -29.91 15.70 2.89
N LYS A 447 -31.03 15.74 2.15
CA LYS A 447 -31.08 15.27 0.77
C LYS A 447 -30.20 16.12 -0.15
N PHE A 448 -29.73 15.51 -1.22
CA PHE A 448 -29.08 16.20 -2.33
C PHE A 448 -30.12 17.01 -3.13
N THR A 449 -29.69 18.11 -3.76
CA THR A 449 -30.59 19.01 -4.51
C THR A 449 -30.43 18.86 -6.02
N ASN A 450 -31.51 19.08 -6.77
CA ASN A 450 -31.46 19.08 -8.24
C ASN A 450 -30.64 20.27 -8.77
N GLU A 451 -30.69 21.38 -8.05
CA GLU A 451 -30.01 22.65 -8.36
C GLU A 451 -28.49 22.58 -8.17
N ARG A 452 -27.96 21.62 -7.40
CA ARG A 452 -26.53 21.51 -7.06
C ARG A 452 -25.98 20.13 -7.40
N PHE A 453 -26.22 19.10 -6.59
CA PHE A 453 -25.84 17.73 -6.94
C PHE A 453 -26.37 17.32 -8.32
N GLY A 454 -27.65 17.56 -8.61
CA GLY A 454 -28.29 17.24 -9.88
C GLY A 454 -27.72 18.00 -11.09
N SER A 455 -27.13 19.18 -10.87
CA SER A 455 -26.57 20.01 -11.95
C SER A 455 -25.26 19.47 -12.56
N VAL A 456 -24.55 18.60 -11.85
CA VAL A 456 -23.25 18.07 -12.29
C VAL A 456 -23.43 16.88 -13.23
N VAL A 457 -22.75 16.92 -14.37
CA VAL A 457 -22.69 15.84 -15.38
C VAL A 457 -22.06 14.59 -14.74
N ARG A 458 -22.67 13.42 -14.97
CA ARG A 458 -22.23 12.15 -14.40
C ARG A 458 -22.26 11.00 -15.41
N ASP A 459 -21.24 10.16 -15.33
CA ASP A 459 -21.08 8.92 -16.12
C ASP A 459 -20.84 7.72 -15.18
N TYR A 460 -21.10 6.51 -15.66
CA TYR A 460 -21.01 5.29 -14.84
C TYR A 460 -20.25 4.15 -15.53
N VAL A 461 -19.33 3.51 -14.81
CA VAL A 461 -18.67 2.25 -15.22
C VAL A 461 -19.30 1.08 -14.47
N VAL A 462 -20.06 0.25 -15.20
CA VAL A 462 -20.67 -0.96 -14.66
C VAL A 462 -19.67 -2.12 -14.66
N CYS A 463 -19.38 -2.67 -13.48
CA CYS A 463 -18.51 -3.84 -13.34
C CYS A 463 -19.38 -5.10 -13.39
N THR A 464 -19.39 -5.79 -14.53
CA THR A 464 -20.39 -6.82 -14.86
C THR A 464 -20.20 -8.17 -14.13
N GLN A 465 -19.08 -8.36 -13.45
CA GLN A 465 -18.75 -9.55 -12.66
C GLN A 465 -18.49 -9.22 -11.18
N ASP A 466 -18.99 -8.06 -10.74
CA ASP A 466 -19.01 -7.60 -9.36
C ASP A 466 -19.96 -8.46 -8.51
N LEU A 467 -19.47 -8.98 -7.38
CA LEU A 467 -20.21 -9.81 -6.44
C LEU A 467 -20.45 -9.11 -5.09
N LEU A 468 -20.04 -7.83 -4.98
CA LEU A 468 -20.27 -6.97 -3.81
C LEU A 468 -21.39 -5.96 -4.14
N VAL A 469 -21.16 -5.05 -5.09
CA VAL A 469 -22.19 -4.12 -5.60
C VAL A 469 -22.74 -4.71 -6.90
N ILE A 470 -23.65 -5.67 -6.78
CA ILE A 470 -24.06 -6.52 -7.93
C ILE A 470 -24.62 -5.70 -9.13
N PRO A 471 -24.43 -6.14 -10.39
CA PRO A 471 -24.80 -5.37 -11.58
C PRO A 471 -26.27 -4.96 -11.70
N SER A 472 -27.19 -5.68 -11.07
CA SER A 472 -28.61 -5.28 -10.99
C SER A 472 -28.82 -4.06 -10.08
N LEU A 473 -28.06 -3.94 -9.00
CA LEU A 473 -28.09 -2.76 -8.12
C LEU A 473 -27.38 -1.57 -8.76
N GLN A 474 -26.26 -1.80 -9.47
CA GLN A 474 -25.60 -0.76 -10.27
C GLN A 474 -26.58 -0.17 -11.30
N ARG A 475 -27.28 -1.01 -12.07
CA ARG A 475 -28.29 -0.56 -13.05
C ARG A 475 -29.52 0.07 -12.39
N PHE A 476 -29.99 -0.41 -11.23
CA PHE A 476 -31.05 0.25 -10.46
C PHE A 476 -30.68 1.69 -10.08
N MET A 477 -29.45 1.95 -9.61
CA MET A 477 -28.99 3.31 -9.28
C MET A 477 -28.89 4.22 -10.52
N ILE A 478 -28.49 3.66 -11.67
CA ILE A 478 -28.46 4.36 -12.96
C ILE A 478 -29.88 4.72 -13.42
N GLU A 479 -30.83 3.78 -13.37
CA GLU A 479 -32.23 3.99 -13.81
C GLU A 479 -32.97 5.07 -13.01
N HIS A 480 -32.50 5.40 -11.80
CA HIS A 480 -33.05 6.44 -10.94
C HIS A 480 -32.25 7.78 -11.00
N ASN A 481 -31.30 7.91 -11.93
CA ASN A 481 -30.44 9.09 -12.08
C ASN A 481 -30.29 9.55 -13.55
N ASP A 482 -30.02 10.83 -13.75
CA ASP A 482 -29.69 11.40 -15.08
C ASP A 482 -28.21 11.17 -15.43
N VAL A 483 -27.82 9.90 -15.59
CA VAL A 483 -26.49 9.48 -16.06
C VAL A 483 -26.40 9.69 -17.57
N LYS A 484 -25.30 10.29 -18.06
CA LYS A 484 -25.15 10.62 -19.49
C LYS A 484 -24.59 9.47 -20.30
N GLU A 485 -23.44 8.93 -19.90
CA GLU A 485 -22.84 7.78 -20.57
C GLU A 485 -22.64 6.62 -19.57
N VAL A 486 -22.87 5.39 -20.05
CA VAL A 486 -22.65 4.17 -19.28
C VAL A 486 -21.76 3.24 -20.11
N LEU A 487 -20.66 2.78 -19.50
CA LEU A 487 -19.77 1.76 -20.09
C LEU A 487 -19.77 0.53 -19.18
N GLU A 488 -19.74 -0.66 -19.78
CA GLU A 488 -19.71 -1.93 -19.04
C GLU A 488 -18.37 -2.65 -19.25
N ILE A 489 -17.76 -3.17 -18.16
CA ILE A 489 -16.50 -3.93 -18.22
C ILE A 489 -16.63 -5.31 -17.54
N PRO A 490 -15.94 -6.36 -18.06
CA PRO A 490 -15.84 -7.67 -17.42
C PRO A 490 -14.79 -7.63 -16.30
N ALA A 491 -15.18 -7.03 -15.18
CA ALA A 491 -14.39 -6.84 -13.97
C ALA A 491 -15.18 -7.27 -12.73
N ASP A 492 -14.46 -7.64 -11.66
CA ASP A 492 -14.98 -7.73 -10.30
C ASP A 492 -15.15 -6.32 -9.69
N HIS A 493 -15.47 -6.23 -8.39
CA HIS A 493 -15.64 -4.94 -7.71
C HIS A 493 -14.39 -4.07 -7.78
N MET A 494 -13.21 -4.69 -7.77
CA MET A 494 -11.91 -4.01 -7.79
C MET A 494 -11.38 -3.82 -9.21
N ALA A 495 -12.21 -3.33 -10.13
CA ALA A 495 -11.81 -2.97 -11.50
C ALA A 495 -10.54 -2.07 -11.57
N ILE A 496 -10.33 -1.24 -10.54
CA ILE A 496 -9.11 -0.43 -10.31
C ILE A 496 -7.81 -1.25 -10.18
N LEU A 497 -7.90 -2.55 -9.92
CA LEU A 497 -6.79 -3.48 -9.71
C LEU A 497 -6.84 -4.70 -10.65
N SER A 498 -8.03 -5.23 -10.95
CA SER A 498 -8.25 -6.36 -11.87
C SER A 498 -8.27 -5.98 -13.35
N LYS A 499 -8.83 -4.81 -13.67
CA LYS A 499 -9.04 -4.28 -15.03
C LYS A 499 -8.57 -2.82 -15.19
N PRO A 500 -7.36 -2.44 -14.71
CA PRO A 500 -6.94 -1.04 -14.68
C PRO A 500 -6.72 -0.47 -16.08
N GLN A 501 -6.30 -1.27 -17.08
CA GLN A 501 -6.17 -0.82 -18.46
C GLN A 501 -7.54 -0.47 -19.06
N GLU A 502 -8.51 -1.38 -18.98
CA GLU A 502 -9.85 -1.15 -19.53
C GLU A 502 -10.60 -0.04 -18.77
N LEU A 503 -10.50 0.02 -17.44
CA LEU A 503 -11.07 1.10 -16.63
C LEU A 503 -10.44 2.46 -16.97
N CYS A 504 -9.11 2.51 -17.14
CA CYS A 504 -8.43 3.71 -17.61
C CYS A 504 -8.97 4.14 -18.98
N GLN A 505 -9.15 3.21 -19.93
CA GLN A 505 -9.74 3.51 -21.23
C GLN A 505 -11.16 4.09 -21.12
N CYS A 506 -12.01 3.57 -20.22
CA CYS A 506 -13.33 4.15 -19.93
C CYS A 506 -13.24 5.58 -19.38
N ILE A 507 -12.39 5.81 -18.37
CA ILE A 507 -12.17 7.14 -17.76
C ILE A 507 -11.67 8.15 -18.81
N LEU A 508 -10.76 7.72 -19.68
CA LEU A 508 -10.22 8.52 -20.80
C LEU A 508 -11.25 8.76 -21.91
N GLU A 509 -12.23 7.88 -22.10
CA GLU A 509 -13.32 8.09 -23.05
C GLU A 509 -14.33 9.11 -22.53
N PHE A 510 -14.79 8.96 -21.28
CA PHE A 510 -15.70 9.93 -20.65
C PHE A 510 -15.08 11.33 -20.59
N ALA A 511 -13.84 11.46 -20.12
CA ALA A 511 -13.14 12.74 -20.09
C ALA A 511 -13.08 13.40 -21.48
N ARG A 512 -12.86 12.62 -22.56
CA ARG A 512 -12.83 13.11 -23.94
C ARG A 512 -14.20 13.53 -24.48
N LYS A 513 -15.30 12.91 -24.01
CA LYS A 513 -16.69 13.33 -24.35
C LYS A 513 -17.09 14.63 -23.65
N HIS A 514 -16.46 14.95 -22.53
CA HIS A 514 -16.77 16.09 -21.66
C HIS A 514 -15.62 17.12 -21.54
N SER A 515 -14.72 17.17 -22.53
CA SER A 515 -13.63 18.14 -22.69
C SER A 515 -14.06 19.41 -23.42
#